data_AF-A0A0N0V197-F1
#
_entry.id   AF-A0A0N0V197-F1
#
_cell.length_a   1.000
_cell.length_b   1.000
_cell.length_c   1.000
_cell.angle_alpha   90.00
_cell.angle_beta   90.00
_cell.angle_gamma   90.00
#
_symmetry.space_group_name_H-M   'P 1'
#
loop_
_entity.id
_entity.type
_entity.pdbx_description
1 polymer ?
#
loop_
_entity_poly.entity_id
_entity_poly.type
_entity_poly.pdbx_seq_one_letter_code
_entity_poly.pdbx_strand_id
1 'polypeptide(L)'
;VYVGKPFMFRPMANSGTVDSPELLTMSSNCSDCEDNLAKCDKSLDSCYNNWDQCNDNLNGCEQEKQNCMNNFSDCKFSLSKCELELEACNSYAITLTDGWHLISGVSSAATPTTNPPECISSMFEYRNGKYEQVFQITPTHGVWVKIKDECTENGDGYVWFYVDGN
;
A
#
# COMPACT_ATOMS: atom_id res chain seq x y z
N VAL A 1 -62.79 59.66 -32.07
CA VAL A 1 -62.30 59.14 -33.37
C VAL A 1 -61.36 60.19 -33.95
N TYR A 2 -60.05 59.96 -33.93
CA TYR A 2 -59.07 60.85 -34.58
C TYR A 2 -58.94 60.43 -36.04
N VAL A 3 -59.27 61.33 -36.97
CA VAL A 3 -59.00 61.13 -38.40
C VAL A 3 -57.63 61.74 -38.69
N GLY A 4 -56.62 60.90 -38.91
CA GLY A 4 -55.27 61.33 -39.26
C GLY A 4 -55.28 62.09 -40.58
N LYS A 5 -54.66 63.28 -40.63
CA LYS A 5 -54.48 64.03 -41.87
C LYS A 5 -53.43 63.31 -42.74
N PRO A 6 -53.66 63.12 -44.04
CA PRO A 6 -52.65 62.52 -44.91
C PRO A 6 -51.43 63.45 -45.01
N PHE A 7 -50.24 62.89 -44.81
CA PHE A 7 -48.97 63.56 -45.06
C PHE A 7 -48.79 63.66 -46.58
N MET A 8 -49.01 64.85 -47.15
CA MET A 8 -48.65 65.13 -48.54
C MET A 8 -47.18 65.54 -48.60
N PHE A 9 -46.33 64.65 -49.10
CA PHE A 9 -44.95 64.97 -49.45
C PHE A 9 -44.92 65.56 -50.87
N ARG A 10 -44.54 66.83 -51.00
CA ARG A 10 -44.19 67.45 -52.29
C ARG A 10 -42.66 67.56 -52.35
N PRO A 11 -41.97 66.72 -53.15
CA PRO A 11 -40.52 66.83 -53.27
C PRO A 11 -40.16 68.22 -53.80
N MET A 12 -39.19 68.88 -53.14
CA MET A 12 -38.70 70.18 -53.59
C MET A 12 -37.93 69.96 -54.90
N ALA A 13 -38.26 70.71 -55.95
CA ALA A 13 -37.71 70.57 -57.30
C ALA A 13 -36.18 70.70 -57.40
N ASN A 14 -35.52 71.19 -56.34
CA ASN A 14 -34.07 71.39 -56.28
C ASN A 14 -33.36 70.36 -55.38
N SER A 15 -34.07 69.34 -54.89
CA SER A 15 -33.44 68.21 -54.22
C SER A 15 -32.86 67.33 -55.32
N GLY A 16 -31.54 67.39 -55.51
CA GLY A 16 -30.85 66.61 -56.53
C GLY A 16 -31.32 65.15 -56.54
N THR A 17 -31.45 64.59 -57.73
CA THR A 17 -31.71 63.17 -57.91
C THR A 17 -30.60 62.40 -57.20
N VAL A 18 -30.96 61.59 -56.20
CA VAL A 18 -30.02 60.63 -55.63
C VAL A 18 -29.88 59.51 -56.65
N ASP A 19 -28.68 59.31 -57.18
CA ASP A 19 -28.39 58.19 -58.08
C ASP A 19 -28.80 56.87 -57.40
N SER A 20 -29.32 55.93 -58.21
CA SER A 20 -29.72 54.60 -57.75
C SER A 20 -28.59 54.00 -56.90
N PRO A 21 -28.88 53.39 -55.73
CA PRO A 21 -27.82 52.80 -54.93
C PRO A 21 -27.12 51.76 -55.79
N GLU A 22 -25.84 52.00 -56.12
CA GLU A 22 -24.98 50.95 -56.65
C GLU A 22 -25.01 49.81 -55.63
N LEU A 23 -25.35 48.62 -56.11
CA LEU A 23 -25.24 47.38 -55.36
C LEU A 23 -23.82 47.34 -54.78
N LEU A 24 -23.71 47.59 -53.48
CA LEU A 24 -22.48 47.42 -52.71
C LEU A 24 -22.11 45.94 -52.82
N THR A 25 -21.27 45.60 -53.79
CA THR A 25 -20.62 44.28 -53.81
C THR A 25 -19.63 44.30 -52.65
N MET A 26 -19.93 43.55 -51.59
CA MET A 26 -18.96 43.31 -50.53
C MET A 26 -17.75 42.60 -51.14
N SER A 27 -16.71 43.35 -51.42
CA SER A 27 -15.48 42.84 -52.01
C SER A 27 -14.61 42.17 -50.94
N SER A 28 -14.09 41.00 -51.31
CA SER A 28 -12.75 40.45 -50.96
C SER A 28 -12.36 40.13 -49.51
N ASN A 29 -13.17 40.44 -48.49
CA ASN A 29 -12.74 40.22 -47.09
C ASN A 29 -13.34 38.97 -46.42
N CYS A 30 -14.11 38.16 -47.15
CA CYS A 30 -14.81 37.00 -46.59
C CYS A 30 -13.93 35.74 -46.52
N SER A 31 -13.03 35.52 -47.49
CA SER A 31 -12.17 34.32 -47.52
C SER A 31 -11.19 34.26 -46.35
N ASP A 32 -10.59 35.40 -45.99
CA ASP A 32 -9.67 35.47 -44.86
C ASP A 32 -10.39 35.23 -43.53
N CYS A 33 -11.66 35.63 -43.43
CA CYS A 33 -12.51 35.37 -42.29
C CYS A 33 -12.84 33.88 -42.18
N GLU A 34 -13.23 33.24 -43.29
CA GLU A 34 -13.51 31.81 -43.37
C GLU A 34 -12.28 30.96 -43.03
N ASP A 35 -11.11 31.32 -43.55
CA ASP A 35 -9.84 30.66 -43.26
C ASP A 35 -9.45 30.79 -41.78
N ASN A 36 -9.67 31.97 -41.19
CA ASN A 36 -9.38 32.19 -39.78
C ASN A 36 -10.38 31.44 -38.88
N LEU A 37 -11.65 31.39 -39.25
CA LEU A 37 -12.66 30.60 -38.53
C LEU A 37 -12.30 29.11 -38.57
N ALA A 38 -11.90 28.57 -39.73
CA ALA A 38 -11.46 27.20 -39.86
C ALA A 38 -10.20 26.87 -39.04
N LYS A 39 -9.27 27.83 -38.89
CA LYS A 39 -8.11 27.69 -37.99
C LYS A 39 -8.54 27.70 -36.52
N CYS A 40 -9.51 28.53 -36.15
CA CYS A 40 -10.09 28.55 -34.80
C CYS A 40 -10.77 27.22 -34.47
N ASP A 41 -11.57 26.65 -35.38
CA ASP A 41 -12.21 25.35 -35.19
C ASP A 41 -11.18 24.24 -34.95
N LYS A 42 -10.15 24.16 -35.81
CA LYS A 42 -9.05 23.18 -35.62
C LYS A 42 -8.31 23.37 -34.30
N SER A 43 -8.10 24.61 -33.87
CA SER A 43 -7.43 24.92 -32.60
C SER A 43 -8.31 24.51 -31.41
N LEU A 44 -9.63 24.67 -31.53
CA LEU A 44 -10.59 24.24 -30.53
C LEU A 44 -10.64 22.71 -30.42
N ASP A 45 -10.67 22.00 -31.55
CA ASP A 45 -10.60 20.53 -31.58
C ASP A 45 -9.31 20.02 -30.92
N SER A 46 -8.17 20.67 -31.20
CA SER A 46 -6.91 20.31 -30.55
C SER A 46 -6.95 20.54 -29.04
N CYS A 47 -7.65 21.57 -28.56
CA CYS A 47 -7.82 21.80 -27.12
C CYS A 47 -8.67 20.70 -26.47
N TYR A 48 -9.77 20.28 -27.10
CA TYR A 48 -10.59 19.18 -26.58
C TYR A 48 -9.80 17.87 -26.48
N ASN A 49 -9.03 17.52 -27.52
CA ASN A 49 -8.19 16.32 -27.49
C ASN A 49 -7.12 16.37 -26.38
N ASN A 50 -6.49 17.53 -26.17
CA ASN A 50 -5.51 17.70 -25.09
C ASN A 50 -6.17 17.60 -23.70
N TRP A 51 -7.39 18.12 -23.55
CA TRP A 51 -8.17 18.00 -22.33
C TRP A 51 -8.48 16.54 -22.01
N ASP A 52 -8.94 15.76 -22.99
CA ASP A 52 -9.25 14.34 -22.81
C ASP A 52 -8.00 13.54 -22.39
N GLN A 53 -6.86 13.79 -23.03
CA GLN A 53 -5.59 13.17 -22.62
C GLN A 53 -5.18 13.52 -21.19
N CYS A 54 -5.36 14.78 -20.77
CA CYS A 54 -5.08 15.18 -19.39
C CYS A 54 -6.00 14.48 -18.40
N ASN A 55 -7.29 14.33 -18.74
CA ASN A 55 -8.26 13.64 -17.91
C ASN A 55 -7.94 12.15 -17.77
N ASP A 56 -7.54 11.49 -18.86
CA ASP A 56 -7.12 10.09 -18.84
C ASP A 56 -5.87 9.87 -17.99
N ASN A 57 -4.87 10.76 -18.11
CA ASN A 57 -3.67 10.71 -17.28
C ASN A 57 -3.99 10.89 -15.79
N LEU A 58 -4.90 11.81 -15.46
CA LEU A 58 -5.34 12.02 -14.08
C LEU A 58 -6.04 10.76 -13.52
N ASN A 59 -6.90 10.13 -14.31
CA ASN A 59 -7.56 8.87 -13.94
C ASN A 59 -6.54 7.74 -13.74
N GLY A 60 -5.53 7.64 -14.61
CA GLY A 60 -4.44 6.68 -14.46
C GLY A 60 -3.67 6.86 -13.15
N CYS A 61 -3.33 8.10 -12.81
CA CYS A 61 -2.64 8.42 -11.55
C CYS A 61 -3.47 8.04 -10.31
N GLU A 62 -4.79 8.27 -10.33
CA GLU A 62 -5.65 7.87 -9.21
C GLU A 62 -5.75 6.34 -9.09
N GLN A 63 -5.78 5.60 -10.20
CA GLN A 63 -5.74 4.13 -10.18
C GLN A 63 -4.42 3.59 -9.60
N GLU A 64 -3.28 4.15 -10.01
CA GLU A 64 -1.97 3.77 -9.48
C GLU A 64 -1.87 4.00 -7.97
N LYS A 65 -2.39 5.14 -7.49
CA LYS A 65 -2.47 5.46 -6.06
C LYS A 65 -3.32 4.43 -5.31
N GLN A 66 -4.47 4.03 -5.83
CA GLN A 66 -5.30 2.98 -5.20
C GLN A 66 -4.57 1.62 -5.15
N ASN A 67 -3.88 1.25 -6.22
CA ASN A 67 -3.07 0.02 -6.24
C ASN A 67 -1.96 0.05 -5.18
N CYS A 68 -1.29 1.19 -5.00
CA CYS A 68 -0.28 1.37 -3.97
C CYS A 68 -0.87 1.20 -2.55
N MET A 69 -2.04 1.79 -2.29
CA MET A 69 -2.73 1.63 -1.00
C MET A 69 -3.10 0.17 -0.70
N ASN A 70 -3.58 -0.57 -1.69
CA ASN A 70 -3.90 -1.99 -1.54
C ASN A 70 -2.66 -2.81 -1.20
N ASN A 71 -1.56 -2.62 -1.97
CA ASN A 71 -0.29 -3.30 -1.70
C ASN A 71 0.26 -3.00 -0.30
N PHE A 72 0.13 -1.75 0.17
CA PHE A 72 0.54 -1.38 1.52
C PHE A 72 -0.28 -2.11 2.59
N SER A 73 -1.60 -2.24 2.38
CA SER A 73 -2.48 -2.99 3.28
C SER A 73 -2.10 -4.47 3.35
N ASP A 74 -1.80 -5.10 2.20
CA ASP A 74 -1.40 -6.51 2.14
C ASP A 74 -0.05 -6.75 2.83
N CYS A 75 0.89 -5.82 2.67
CA CYS A 75 2.18 -5.85 3.37
C CYS A 75 1.98 -5.75 4.89
N LYS A 76 1.13 -4.83 5.35
CA LYS A 76 0.80 -4.68 6.77
C LYS A 76 0.19 -5.96 7.35
N PHE A 77 -0.74 -6.59 6.63
CA PHE A 77 -1.33 -7.86 7.05
C PHE A 77 -0.29 -8.97 7.17
N SER A 78 0.61 -9.07 6.18
CA SER A 78 1.70 -10.05 6.19
C SER A 78 2.66 -9.83 7.35
N LEU A 79 3.00 -8.59 7.67
CA LEU A 79 3.83 -8.24 8.82
C LEU A 79 3.20 -8.70 10.13
N SER A 80 1.91 -8.41 10.37
CA SER A 80 1.20 -8.84 11.58
C SER A 80 1.14 -10.37 11.69
N LYS A 81 1.02 -11.09 10.57
CA LYS A 81 1.10 -12.55 10.58
C LYS A 81 2.49 -13.03 11.05
N CYS A 82 3.56 -12.44 10.51
CA CYS A 82 4.92 -12.77 10.95
C CYS A 82 5.18 -12.44 12.42
N GLU A 83 4.62 -11.34 12.93
CA GLU A 83 4.71 -10.99 14.36
C GLU A 83 4.06 -12.08 15.24
N LEU A 84 2.88 -12.57 14.87
CA LEU A 84 2.20 -13.66 15.59
C LEU A 84 3.00 -14.98 15.52
N GLU A 85 3.58 -15.30 14.36
CA GLU A 85 4.43 -16.49 14.22
C GLU A 85 5.71 -16.37 15.06
N LEU A 86 6.28 -15.17 15.19
CA LEU A 86 7.43 -14.90 16.05
C LEU A 86 7.08 -15.02 17.53
N GLU A 87 5.92 -14.51 17.96
CA GLU A 87 5.41 -14.70 19.33
C GLU A 87 5.20 -16.19 19.65
N ALA A 88 4.63 -16.94 18.71
CA ALA A 88 4.49 -18.39 18.85
C ALA A 88 5.87 -19.07 18.99
N CYS A 89 6.87 -18.66 18.22
CA CYS A 89 8.24 -19.17 18.34
C CYS A 89 8.86 -18.85 19.72
N ASN A 90 8.66 -17.62 20.21
CA ASN A 90 9.13 -17.21 21.53
C ASN A 90 8.42 -17.95 22.68
N SER A 91 7.19 -18.45 22.47
CA SER A 91 6.49 -19.23 23.49
C SER A 91 7.13 -20.59 23.80
N TYR A 92 8.06 -21.07 22.96
CA TYR A 92 8.90 -22.25 23.26
C TYR A 92 10.10 -21.92 24.16
N ALA A 93 10.38 -20.64 24.41
CA ALA A 93 11.37 -20.21 25.40
C ALA A 93 10.72 -20.20 26.78
N ILE A 94 11.22 -21.04 27.69
CA ILE A 94 10.84 -21.01 29.09
C ILE A 94 11.98 -20.38 29.90
N THR A 95 11.66 -19.36 30.69
CA THR A 95 12.59 -18.83 31.71
C THR A 95 12.60 -19.81 32.88
N LEU A 96 13.75 -20.43 33.12
CA LEU A 96 13.92 -21.36 34.23
C LEU A 96 14.57 -20.60 35.39
N THR A 97 13.98 -20.71 36.57
CA THR A 97 14.58 -20.21 37.81
C THR A 97 15.69 -21.15 38.27
N ASP A 98 16.33 -20.91 39.41
CA ASP A 98 17.33 -21.84 39.92
C ASP A 98 16.69 -23.17 40.35
N GLY A 99 17.44 -24.27 40.23
CA GLY A 99 17.03 -25.59 40.69
C GLY A 99 16.67 -26.59 39.59
N TRP A 100 15.81 -27.56 39.95
CA TRP A 100 15.44 -28.70 39.12
C TRP A 100 14.16 -28.43 38.33
N HIS A 101 14.23 -28.62 37.02
CA HIS A 101 13.11 -28.41 36.10
C HIS A 101 12.85 -29.69 35.31
N LEU A 102 11.58 -30.05 35.15
CA LEU A 102 11.19 -31.18 34.33
C LEU A 102 10.85 -30.69 32.92
N ILE A 103 11.60 -31.16 31.93
CA ILE A 103 11.32 -30.93 30.52
C ILE A 103 10.86 -32.24 29.90
N SER A 104 9.74 -32.21 29.20
CA SER A 104 9.19 -33.37 28.48
C SER A 104 8.42 -32.89 27.25
N GLY A 105 7.93 -33.82 26.45
CA GLY A 105 7.11 -33.50 25.27
C GLY A 105 7.91 -33.07 24.05
N VAL A 106 9.21 -33.36 23.99
CA VAL A 106 9.98 -33.20 22.75
C VAL A 106 9.53 -34.24 21.72
N SER A 107 9.23 -33.81 20.51
CA SER A 107 8.77 -34.67 19.40
C SER A 107 9.91 -35.40 18.69
N SER A 108 11.14 -34.93 18.89
CA SER A 108 12.37 -35.37 18.24
C SER A 108 13.54 -35.15 19.21
N ALA A 109 14.64 -35.87 18.99
CA ALA A 109 15.79 -35.78 19.89
C ALA A 109 16.39 -34.36 19.86
N ALA A 110 16.69 -33.81 21.03
CA ALA A 110 17.05 -32.39 21.16
C ALA A 110 18.22 -32.20 22.13
N THR A 111 19.19 -31.39 21.73
CA THR A 111 20.32 -30.99 22.59
C THR A 111 20.03 -29.60 23.13
N PRO A 112 19.78 -29.45 24.43
CA PRO A 112 19.47 -28.16 25.01
C PRO A 112 20.69 -27.23 25.02
N THR A 113 20.45 -25.96 24.76
CA THR A 113 21.45 -24.89 24.83
C THR A 113 20.92 -23.77 25.72
N THR A 114 21.81 -22.95 26.27
CA THR A 114 21.42 -21.89 27.19
C THR A 114 21.96 -20.54 26.74
N ASN A 115 21.28 -19.47 27.13
CA ASN A 115 21.82 -18.11 27.06
C ASN A 115 21.73 -17.47 28.46
N PRO A 116 22.86 -17.19 29.15
CA PRO A 116 24.24 -17.39 28.71
C PRO A 116 24.60 -18.88 28.47
N PRO A 117 25.61 -19.21 27.64
CA PRO A 117 25.99 -20.59 27.37
C PRO A 117 26.49 -21.31 28.65
N GLU A 118 26.45 -22.65 28.64
CA GLU A 118 26.96 -23.51 29.73
C GLU A 118 26.22 -23.42 31.09
N CYS A 119 24.92 -23.10 31.09
CA CYS A 119 24.13 -22.97 32.32
C CYS A 119 23.52 -24.27 32.84
N ILE A 120 23.49 -25.33 32.04
CA ILE A 120 23.00 -26.65 32.47
C ILE A 120 24.11 -27.33 33.28
N SER A 121 23.83 -27.59 34.55
CA SER A 121 24.74 -28.30 35.45
C SER A 121 24.69 -29.81 35.23
N SER A 122 23.50 -30.38 35.08
CA SER A 122 23.29 -31.82 34.89
C SER A 122 21.90 -32.09 34.34
N MET A 123 21.75 -33.22 33.65
CA MET A 123 20.46 -33.70 33.18
C MET A 123 20.29 -35.18 33.48
N PHE A 124 19.08 -35.58 33.90
CA PHE A 124 18.76 -36.95 34.27
C PHE A 124 17.45 -37.41 33.63
N GLU A 125 17.47 -38.59 33.05
CA GLU A 125 16.29 -39.26 32.48
C GLU A 125 15.97 -40.51 33.30
N TYR A 126 14.68 -40.78 33.52
CA TYR A 126 14.26 -42.00 34.21
C TYR A 126 14.17 -43.17 33.22
N ARG A 127 15.07 -44.15 33.37
CA ARG A 127 15.15 -45.35 32.52
C ARG A 127 15.24 -46.60 33.40
N ASN A 128 14.42 -47.61 33.10
CA ASN A 128 14.50 -48.94 33.70
C ASN A 128 14.58 -48.95 35.24
N GLY A 129 13.79 -48.10 35.92
CA GLY A 129 13.73 -48.08 37.38
C GLY A 129 14.73 -47.14 38.08
N LYS A 130 15.55 -46.39 37.34
CA LYS A 130 16.56 -45.48 37.90
C LYS A 130 16.73 -44.23 37.05
N TYR A 131 17.33 -43.19 37.62
CA TYR A 131 17.78 -42.02 36.88
C TYR A 131 19.17 -42.24 36.28
N GLU A 132 19.33 -41.92 35.00
CA GLU A 132 20.59 -41.96 34.27
C GLU A 132 20.94 -40.56 33.78
N GLN A 133 22.21 -40.17 33.88
CA GLN A 133 22.67 -38.88 33.37
C GLN A 133 22.64 -38.90 31.83
N VAL A 134 22.10 -37.83 31.24
CA VAL A 134 21.97 -37.68 29.78
C VAL A 134 22.48 -36.31 29.33
N PHE A 135 22.75 -36.18 28.03
CA PHE A 135 23.16 -34.93 27.38
C PHE A 135 22.19 -34.47 26.28
N GLN A 136 21.22 -35.32 25.95
CA GLN A 136 20.23 -35.10 24.91
C GLN A 136 18.87 -35.57 25.42
N ILE A 137 17.81 -34.83 25.10
CA ILE A 137 16.42 -35.20 25.41
C ILE A 137 15.91 -36.05 24.27
N THR A 138 15.52 -37.29 24.55
CA THR A 138 14.92 -38.19 23.55
C THR A 138 13.40 -38.02 23.53
N PRO A 139 12.73 -38.31 22.39
CA PRO A 139 11.28 -38.31 22.33
C PRO A 139 10.69 -39.24 23.37
N THR A 140 9.48 -38.93 23.82
CA THR A 140 8.66 -39.73 24.76
C THR A 140 9.18 -39.83 26.20
N HIS A 141 10.33 -39.24 26.52
CA HIS A 141 10.90 -39.25 27.87
C HIS A 141 10.90 -37.84 28.49
N GLY A 142 10.80 -37.78 29.81
CA GLY A 142 10.99 -36.56 30.59
C GLY A 142 12.41 -36.52 31.15
N VAL A 143 13.07 -35.37 31.05
CA VAL A 143 14.42 -35.13 31.54
C VAL A 143 14.38 -34.05 32.61
N TRP A 144 14.95 -34.36 33.77
CA TRP A 144 15.21 -33.37 34.82
C TRP A 144 16.49 -32.62 34.50
N VAL A 145 16.41 -31.32 34.43
CA VAL A 145 17.53 -30.43 34.13
C VAL A 145 17.79 -29.54 35.35
N LYS A 146 19.05 -29.52 35.80
CA LYS A 146 19.51 -28.61 36.85
C LYS A 146 20.23 -27.43 36.23
N ILE A 147 19.83 -26.21 36.59
CA ILE A 147 20.50 -24.98 36.19
C ILE A 147 21.51 -24.57 37.28
N LYS A 148 22.60 -23.90 36.87
CA LYS A 148 23.57 -23.31 37.80
C LYS A 148 23.03 -22.01 38.40
N ASP A 149 23.19 -21.83 39.70
CA ASP A 149 22.76 -20.64 40.45
C ASP A 149 23.29 -19.34 39.81
N GLU A 150 24.55 -19.34 39.36
CA GLU A 150 25.25 -18.22 38.69
C GLU A 150 24.54 -17.71 37.42
N CYS A 151 23.70 -18.55 36.80
CA CYS A 151 22.94 -18.18 35.59
C CYS A 151 21.61 -17.49 35.89
N THR A 152 21.25 -17.34 37.17
CA THR A 152 19.96 -16.76 37.58
C THR A 152 20.07 -15.34 38.14
N GLU A 153 21.28 -14.88 38.44
CA GLU A 153 21.51 -13.58 39.10
C GLU A 153 21.38 -12.36 38.17
N ASN A 154 21.39 -12.55 36.84
CA ASN A 154 21.26 -11.47 35.85
C ASN A 154 19.95 -11.50 35.03
N GLY A 155 18.90 -12.15 35.53
CA GLY A 155 17.51 -11.91 35.11
C GLY A 155 17.03 -12.53 33.78
N ASP A 156 17.91 -12.90 32.86
CA ASP A 156 17.50 -13.28 31.49
C ASP A 156 17.93 -14.70 31.09
N GLY A 157 17.99 -15.64 32.04
CA GLY A 157 18.41 -17.03 31.83
C GLY A 157 17.39 -17.84 31.01
N TYR A 158 17.36 -17.63 29.70
CA TYR A 158 16.54 -18.42 28.78
C TYR A 158 17.31 -19.67 28.36
N VAL A 159 16.63 -20.83 28.42
CA VAL A 159 17.14 -22.09 27.89
C VAL A 159 16.44 -22.38 26.57
N TRP A 160 17.21 -22.43 25.48
CA TRP A 160 16.73 -22.76 24.15
C TRP A 160 16.95 -24.24 23.88
N PHE A 161 15.87 -24.97 23.64
CA PHE A 161 15.95 -26.37 23.26
C PHE A 161 16.03 -26.47 21.73
N TYR A 162 17.21 -26.72 21.19
CA TYR A 162 17.34 -27.04 19.78
C TYR A 162 17.04 -28.52 19.57
N VAL A 163 16.06 -28.79 18.72
CA VAL A 163 15.83 -30.11 18.16
C VAL A 163 16.82 -30.30 17.03
N ASP A 164 17.81 -31.18 17.21
CA ASP A 164 18.69 -31.56 16.10
C ASP A 164 17.91 -32.48 15.17
N GLY A 165 17.42 -31.93 14.05
CA GLY A 165 16.70 -32.70 13.05
C GLY A 165 16.29 -31.90 11.81
N ASN A 166 17.20 -31.87 10.83
CA ASN A 166 17.03 -31.52 9.40
C ASN A 166 16.49 -30.13 9.04
#